data_AF-A0A973USQ0-F1
#
_entry.id   AF-A0A973USQ0-F1
#
_cell.length_a   1.000
_cell.length_b   1.000
_cell.length_c   1.000
_cell.angle_alpha   90.00
_cell.angle_beta   90.00
_cell.angle_gamma   90.00
#
_symmetry.space_group_name_H-M   'P 1'
#
loop_
_entity.id
_entity.type
_entity.pdbx_description
1 polymer ?
#
loop_
_entity_poly.entity_id
_entity_poly.type
_entity_poly.pdbx_seq_one_letter_code
_entity_poly.pdbx_strand_id
1 'polypeptide(L)'
;MTSDHLLPLDTGEFSLWRSVCVRSAGLPFDWVDDPGILHHAPFQEALAWQHPMVGRRARRAAQAGEVTARDLARTLAGYRARYCAKNDSIGFFGPVAWGSWHEGETKIGDLSPALRGGLFFELWAIQALGEALVQRYALDEWTVPHRCAAVALAPGGVYLADGSFLGLSPVRRQIVETVDGFQTRTDVAAACAEFGDPDTIAREITVLRAMGVLTKGFFIPQTRHPERQLAMQLARVADPDRREAAERDLARMVSALDDVRGAVGDPAAVAACLDVLHDRFTEVAAASWHRRDGEFYAGRSVVYEDCPSDFAPELGADLLTGVAPALELVLLSARWYSADVAARCLATCRELLAREPDPAGYPLPRLLAALAGGAWDGSEGPLETATAELRRRWTALLAPAPGSGVVVHRSADLRTQVRAAFPADGPGWPSARWHGPDLMFAAAGVEELRAGRFLAVLGELHPTINCVDQLCFFTAHPDQPALRRWIDADMPSRVVPLYPTTSATINSRTAPPEAYHAPLYTSLGVTTEPSYAPRTTRTAGWSCRR
;
A
#
# COMPACT_ATOMS: atom_id res chain seq x y z
N MET A 1 31.76 5.96 0.59
CA MET A 1 31.60 5.00 -0.51
C MET A 1 30.12 5.01 -0.85
N THR A 2 29.75 5.36 -2.09
CA THR A 2 28.37 5.21 -2.55
C THR A 2 27.98 3.75 -2.42
N SER A 3 26.84 3.47 -1.82
CA SER A 3 26.30 2.11 -1.74
C SER A 3 26.23 1.51 -3.15
N ASP A 4 26.49 0.21 -3.27
CA ASP A 4 26.58 -0.51 -4.54
C ASP A 4 25.30 -0.40 -5.39
N HIS A 5 24.15 -0.20 -4.75
CA HIS A 5 22.84 -0.03 -5.38
C HIS A 5 22.55 1.36 -5.92
N LEU A 6 23.46 2.33 -5.76
CA LEU A 6 23.24 3.72 -6.17
C LEU A 6 24.04 4.09 -7.42
N LEU A 7 23.38 4.77 -8.35
CA LEU A 7 23.98 5.40 -9.53
C LEU A 7 23.83 6.93 -9.43
N PRO A 8 24.92 7.71 -9.38
CA PRO A 8 24.84 9.17 -9.31
C PRO A 8 24.11 9.79 -10.51
N LEU A 9 23.33 10.84 -10.25
CA LEU A 9 22.59 11.61 -11.27
C LEU A 9 23.27 12.97 -11.50
N ASP A 10 23.56 13.32 -12.77
CA ASP A 10 24.13 14.61 -13.22
C ASP A 10 25.25 15.14 -12.31
N THR A 11 24.95 16.08 -11.40
CA THR A 11 25.97 16.69 -10.52
C THR A 11 26.41 15.80 -9.36
N GLY A 12 25.75 14.65 -9.16
CA GLY A 12 25.96 13.73 -8.04
C GLY A 12 25.17 14.11 -6.77
N GLU A 13 24.35 15.16 -6.83
CA GLU A 13 23.50 15.58 -5.70
C GLU A 13 22.35 14.62 -5.39
N PHE A 14 21.90 13.88 -6.40
CA PHE A 14 20.94 12.79 -6.27
C PHE A 14 21.54 11.51 -6.84
N SER A 15 20.95 10.37 -6.50
CA SER A 15 21.29 9.08 -7.08
C SER A 15 20.02 8.31 -7.39
N LEU A 16 20.06 7.49 -8.43
CA LEU A 16 19.03 6.52 -8.75
C LEU A 16 19.39 5.17 -8.10
N TRP A 17 18.37 4.42 -7.71
CA TRP A 17 18.57 3.00 -7.46
C TRP A 17 18.89 2.31 -8.78
N ARG A 18 19.88 1.41 -8.76
CA ARG A 18 20.23 0.58 -9.92
C ARG A 18 19.09 -0.34 -10.30
N SER A 19 18.26 -0.79 -9.37
CA SER A 19 17.05 -1.54 -9.71
C SER A 19 15.91 -0.59 -10.05
N VAL A 20 15.21 -0.83 -11.17
CA VAL A 20 14.10 0.00 -11.63
C VAL A 20 12.86 -0.86 -11.88
N CYS A 21 11.73 -0.43 -11.34
CA CYS A 21 10.45 -1.06 -11.63
C CYS A 21 9.96 -0.63 -13.01
N VAL A 22 9.55 -1.60 -13.82
CA VAL A 22 8.94 -1.38 -15.13
C VAL A 22 7.48 -1.79 -15.06
N ARG A 23 6.59 -0.85 -15.36
CA ARG A 23 5.15 -1.08 -15.43
C ARG A 23 4.72 -0.98 -16.89
N SER A 24 4.08 -2.01 -17.40
CA SER A 24 3.56 -2.03 -18.77
C SER A 24 2.04 -2.19 -18.78
N ALA A 25 1.42 -1.81 -19.89
CA ALA A 25 0.10 -2.33 -20.21
C ALA A 25 0.24 -3.83 -20.49
N GLY A 26 -0.71 -4.63 -20.00
CA GLY A 26 -0.61 -6.08 -20.17
C GLY A 26 -1.30 -6.62 -21.43
N LEU A 27 -2.06 -5.80 -22.16
CA LEU A 27 -2.60 -6.13 -23.48
C LEU A 27 -2.00 -5.22 -24.57
N PRO A 28 -1.95 -5.67 -25.84
CA PRO A 28 -1.42 -4.88 -26.94
C PRO A 28 -2.10 -3.52 -27.10
N PHE A 29 -1.31 -2.46 -27.33
CA PHE A 29 -1.84 -1.10 -27.52
C PHE A 29 -2.78 -0.99 -28.72
N ASP A 30 -2.48 -1.69 -29.82
CA ASP A 30 -3.30 -1.69 -31.04
C ASP A 30 -4.69 -2.33 -30.84
N TRP A 31 -4.97 -2.91 -29.66
CA TRP A 31 -6.31 -3.39 -29.34
C TRP A 31 -7.22 -2.27 -28.81
N VAL A 32 -6.70 -1.08 -28.50
CA VAL A 32 -7.50 0.05 -27.99
C VAL A 32 -8.67 0.38 -28.92
N ASP A 33 -8.44 0.36 -30.24
CA ASP A 33 -9.43 0.66 -31.27
C ASP A 33 -9.95 -0.58 -32.02
N ASP A 34 -9.49 -1.79 -31.66
CA ASP A 34 -9.93 -3.03 -32.29
C ASP A 34 -11.45 -3.24 -32.13
N PRO A 35 -12.24 -3.26 -33.22
CA PRO A 35 -13.68 -3.53 -33.15
C PRO A 35 -13.98 -4.94 -32.62
N GLY A 36 -13.07 -5.89 -32.81
CA GLY A 36 -13.16 -7.28 -32.37
C GLY A 36 -12.67 -7.56 -30.95
N ILE A 37 -12.30 -6.53 -30.15
CA ILE A 37 -11.66 -6.74 -28.84
C ILE A 37 -12.44 -7.70 -27.90
N LEU A 38 -13.77 -7.74 -28.05
CA LEU A 38 -14.65 -8.57 -27.22
C LEU A 38 -14.50 -10.07 -27.46
N HIS A 39 -13.87 -10.48 -28.57
CA HIS A 39 -13.57 -11.89 -28.86
C HIS A 39 -12.19 -12.32 -28.37
N HIS A 40 -11.37 -11.39 -27.89
CA HIS A 40 -10.06 -11.73 -27.33
C HIS A 40 -10.23 -12.26 -25.91
N ALA A 41 -9.88 -13.53 -25.71
CA ALA A 41 -9.98 -14.17 -24.41
C ALA A 41 -9.26 -13.38 -23.29
N PRO A 42 -8.03 -12.86 -23.46
CA PRO A 42 -7.38 -12.06 -22.42
C PRO A 42 -8.17 -10.83 -22.01
N PHE A 43 -8.86 -10.16 -22.94
CA PHE A 43 -9.71 -9.01 -22.61
C PHE A 43 -10.93 -9.41 -21.79
N GLN A 44 -11.59 -10.51 -22.17
CA GLN A 44 -12.74 -11.04 -21.43
C GLN A 44 -12.37 -11.52 -20.03
N GLU A 45 -11.20 -12.13 -19.87
CA GLU A 45 -10.71 -12.60 -18.57
C GLU A 45 -10.35 -11.42 -17.67
N ALA A 46 -9.69 -10.38 -18.20
CA ALA A 46 -9.41 -9.16 -17.46
C ALA A 46 -10.69 -8.49 -16.93
N LEU A 47 -11.78 -8.49 -17.72
CA LEU A 47 -13.10 -8.05 -17.27
C LEU A 47 -13.70 -8.96 -16.19
N ALA A 48 -13.50 -10.28 -16.28
CA ALA A 48 -13.98 -11.22 -15.26
C ALA A 48 -13.34 -10.92 -13.89
N TRP A 49 -12.05 -10.58 -13.88
CA TRP A 49 -11.33 -10.17 -12.66
C TRP A 49 -11.77 -8.81 -12.13
N GLN A 50 -11.76 -7.75 -12.96
CA GLN A 50 -11.97 -6.39 -12.44
C GLN A 50 -13.44 -5.99 -12.27
N HIS A 51 -14.33 -6.53 -13.11
CA HIS A 51 -15.74 -6.14 -13.10
C HIS A 51 -16.64 -7.29 -13.58
N PRO A 52 -16.93 -8.29 -12.71
CA PRO A 52 -17.66 -9.50 -13.09
C PRO A 52 -18.98 -9.25 -13.82
N MET A 53 -19.76 -8.24 -13.40
CA MET A 53 -21.01 -7.86 -14.08
C MET A 53 -20.80 -7.37 -15.52
N VAL A 54 -19.83 -6.47 -15.75
CA VAL A 54 -19.50 -6.00 -17.11
C VAL A 54 -18.92 -7.14 -17.93
N GLY A 55 -18.06 -7.98 -17.34
CA GLY A 55 -17.53 -9.19 -17.99
C GLY A 55 -18.63 -10.15 -18.44
N ARG A 56 -19.64 -10.41 -17.59
CA ARG A 56 -20.82 -11.23 -17.97
C ARG A 56 -21.59 -10.62 -19.14
N ARG A 57 -21.87 -9.31 -19.11
CA ARG A 57 -22.56 -8.62 -20.21
C ARG A 57 -21.74 -8.66 -21.50
N ALA A 58 -20.42 -8.43 -21.42
CA ALA A 58 -19.50 -8.46 -22.56
C ALA A 58 -19.44 -9.85 -23.22
N ARG A 59 -19.32 -10.92 -22.43
CA ARG A 59 -19.31 -12.30 -22.95
C ARG A 59 -20.62 -12.65 -23.65
N ARG A 60 -21.78 -12.28 -23.06
CA ARG A 60 -23.08 -12.50 -23.69
C ARG A 60 -23.21 -11.78 -25.03
N ALA A 61 -22.79 -10.51 -25.09
CA ALA A 61 -22.80 -9.74 -26.33
C ALA A 61 -21.89 -10.37 -27.41
N ALA A 62 -20.69 -10.82 -27.02
CA ALA A 62 -19.76 -11.48 -27.92
C ALA A 62 -20.30 -12.83 -28.46
N GLN A 63 -20.99 -13.61 -27.63
CA GLN A 63 -21.61 -14.88 -28.03
C GLN A 63 -22.83 -14.69 -28.94
N ALA A 64 -23.62 -13.64 -28.70
CA ALA A 64 -24.82 -13.36 -29.48
C ALA A 64 -24.53 -12.66 -30.82
N GLY A 65 -23.32 -12.12 -31.01
CA GLY A 65 -22.97 -11.31 -32.18
C GLY A 65 -23.75 -10.00 -32.26
N GLU A 66 -24.29 -9.53 -31.13
CA GLU A 66 -25.15 -8.35 -31.06
C GLU A 66 -24.35 -7.05 -31.02
N VAL A 67 -24.92 -5.99 -31.60
CA VAL A 67 -24.41 -4.63 -31.42
C VAL A 67 -24.48 -4.30 -29.93
N THR A 68 -23.32 -3.99 -29.36
CA THR A 68 -23.20 -3.67 -27.95
C THR A 68 -24.07 -2.45 -27.62
N ALA A 69 -24.96 -2.58 -26.63
CA ALA A 69 -25.76 -1.45 -26.14
C ALA A 69 -24.85 -0.25 -25.79
N ARG A 70 -25.31 0.97 -26.08
CA ARG A 70 -24.48 2.19 -26.00
C ARG A 70 -23.84 2.41 -24.62
N ASP A 71 -24.55 2.04 -23.56
CA ASP A 71 -24.06 2.11 -22.17
C ASP A 71 -22.88 1.18 -21.92
N LEU A 72 -22.98 -0.06 -22.38
CA LEU A 72 -21.95 -1.08 -22.30
C LEU A 72 -20.76 -0.71 -23.18
N ALA A 73 -20.99 -0.21 -24.40
CA ALA A 73 -19.92 0.25 -25.29
C ALA A 73 -19.09 1.38 -24.66
N ARG A 74 -19.73 2.36 -24.03
CA ARG A 74 -19.03 3.45 -23.30
C ARG A 74 -18.21 2.91 -22.13
N THR A 75 -18.75 1.95 -21.39
CA THR A 75 -18.05 1.33 -20.26
C THR A 75 -16.83 0.53 -20.75
N LEU A 76 -17.00 -0.25 -21.83
CA LEU A 76 -15.95 -1.04 -22.44
C LEU A 76 -14.82 -0.17 -23.00
N ALA A 77 -15.11 1.00 -23.57
CA ALA A 77 -14.09 1.93 -24.04
C ALA A 77 -13.10 2.33 -22.93
N GLY A 78 -13.59 2.54 -21.71
CA GLY A 78 -12.73 2.79 -20.55
C GLY A 78 -11.82 1.60 -20.22
N TYR A 79 -12.34 0.37 -20.33
CA TYR A 79 -11.57 -0.86 -20.10
C TYR A 79 -10.56 -1.16 -21.22
N ARG A 80 -10.87 -0.82 -22.47
CA ARG A 80 -9.91 -0.89 -23.59
C ARG A 80 -8.68 -0.04 -23.29
N ALA A 81 -8.91 1.23 -22.96
CA ALA A 81 -7.83 2.15 -22.58
C ALA A 81 -7.07 1.64 -21.35
N ARG A 82 -7.77 1.15 -20.32
CA ARG A 82 -7.16 0.65 -19.09
C ARG A 82 -6.24 -0.54 -19.32
N TYR A 83 -6.62 -1.51 -20.13
CA TYR A 83 -5.85 -2.76 -20.28
C TYR A 83 -4.77 -2.68 -21.35
N CYS A 84 -4.95 -1.80 -22.33
CA CYS A 84 -4.08 -1.73 -23.51
C CYS A 84 -3.15 -0.50 -23.50
N ALA A 85 -3.47 0.55 -22.75
CA ALA A 85 -2.72 1.81 -22.77
C ALA A 85 -2.30 2.34 -21.40
N LYS A 86 -2.87 1.84 -20.30
CA LYS A 86 -2.44 2.23 -18.95
C LYS A 86 -1.48 1.19 -18.37
N ASN A 87 -0.45 1.69 -17.71
CA ASN A 87 0.54 0.90 -16.97
C ASN A 87 0.14 0.72 -15.49
N ASP A 88 -1.15 0.47 -15.25
CA ASP A 88 -1.63 0.15 -13.90
C ASP A 88 -0.99 -1.16 -13.45
N SER A 89 -0.48 -1.25 -12.22
CA SER A 89 0.10 -2.50 -11.71
C SER A 89 -1.01 -3.38 -11.15
N ILE A 90 -1.58 -4.29 -11.96
CA ILE A 90 -2.63 -5.23 -11.54
C ILE A 90 -2.79 -6.41 -12.53
N GLY A 91 -2.75 -7.64 -12.01
CA GLY A 91 -2.96 -8.85 -12.80
C GLY A 91 -2.05 -8.95 -14.03
N PHE A 92 -2.43 -9.80 -15.00
CA PHE A 92 -1.68 -9.96 -16.25
C PHE A 92 -1.89 -8.80 -17.24
N PHE A 93 -2.94 -7.99 -17.06
CA PHE A 93 -3.25 -6.81 -17.89
C PHE A 93 -2.56 -5.54 -17.37
N GLY A 94 -1.66 -5.70 -16.41
CA GLY A 94 -0.86 -4.65 -15.80
C GLY A 94 0.34 -5.25 -15.04
N PRO A 95 1.18 -6.05 -15.71
CA PRO A 95 2.22 -6.82 -15.03
C PRO A 95 3.34 -5.91 -14.53
N VAL A 96 4.04 -6.39 -13.51
CA VAL A 96 5.22 -5.73 -12.95
C VAL A 96 6.47 -6.46 -13.38
N ALA A 97 7.40 -5.72 -13.96
CA ALA A 97 8.74 -6.16 -14.34
C ALA A 97 9.80 -5.38 -13.57
N TRP A 98 11.02 -5.91 -13.55
CA TRP A 98 12.17 -5.22 -12.96
C TRP A 98 13.33 -5.20 -13.94
N GLY A 99 13.83 -4.01 -14.20
CA GLY A 99 15.04 -3.77 -14.99
C GLY A 99 16.18 -3.26 -14.11
N SER A 100 17.28 -2.88 -14.76
CA SER A 100 18.43 -2.30 -14.06
C SER A 100 19.07 -1.13 -14.80
N TRP A 101 19.56 -0.14 -14.07
CA TRP A 101 20.47 0.89 -14.56
C TRP A 101 21.92 0.42 -14.47
N HIS A 102 22.67 0.60 -15.55
CA HIS A 102 24.09 0.28 -15.62
C HIS A 102 24.86 1.36 -16.39
N GLU A 103 26.19 1.26 -16.36
CA GLU A 103 27.09 2.27 -16.94
C GLU A 103 27.37 2.06 -18.45
N GLY A 104 26.82 0.99 -19.04
CA GLY A 104 27.00 0.65 -20.45
C GLY A 104 25.87 1.18 -21.34
N GLU A 105 25.70 0.54 -22.50
CA GLU A 105 24.63 0.85 -23.46
C GLU A 105 23.29 0.21 -23.09
N THR A 106 22.19 0.94 -23.28
CA THR A 106 20.83 0.40 -23.09
C THR A 106 20.59 -0.88 -23.89
N LYS A 107 20.04 -1.92 -23.26
CA LYS A 107 19.53 -3.15 -23.88
C LYS A 107 18.09 -3.37 -23.48
N ILE A 108 17.20 -3.26 -24.47
CA ILE A 108 15.78 -3.58 -24.31
C ILE A 108 15.55 -4.86 -25.11
N GLY A 109 15.20 -5.93 -24.41
CA GLY A 109 14.79 -7.19 -25.02
C GLY A 109 13.32 -7.17 -25.46
N ASP A 110 12.84 -8.30 -25.95
CA ASP A 110 11.42 -8.48 -26.23
C ASP A 110 10.60 -8.46 -24.93
N LEU A 111 9.39 -7.89 -25.01
CA LEU A 111 8.45 -7.95 -23.90
C LEU A 111 8.09 -9.40 -23.62
N SER A 112 8.35 -9.83 -22.38
CA SER A 112 7.95 -11.15 -21.93
C SER A 112 6.50 -11.13 -21.47
N PRO A 113 5.69 -12.16 -21.79
CA PRO A 113 4.34 -12.29 -21.26
C PRO A 113 4.33 -12.26 -19.73
N ALA A 114 3.19 -11.87 -19.16
CA ALA A 114 2.99 -11.92 -17.72
C ALA A 114 2.99 -13.37 -17.22
N LEU A 115 3.69 -13.63 -16.13
CA LEU A 115 3.68 -14.90 -15.40
C LEU A 115 2.37 -15.01 -14.61
N ARG A 116 1.52 -15.96 -14.98
CA ARG A 116 0.16 -16.09 -14.45
C ARG A 116 0.04 -17.12 -13.32
N GLY A 117 -1.06 -17.04 -12.56
CA GLY A 117 -1.39 -18.02 -11.51
C GLY A 117 -1.02 -17.59 -10.08
N GLY A 118 -0.41 -16.41 -9.93
CA GLY A 118 -0.21 -15.74 -8.64
C GLY A 118 -1.54 -15.23 -8.06
N LEU A 119 -2.32 -16.13 -7.46
CA LEU A 119 -3.62 -15.82 -6.85
C LEU A 119 -3.55 -15.78 -5.34
N PHE A 120 -4.13 -14.74 -4.76
CA PHE A 120 -4.07 -14.45 -3.32
C PHE A 120 -5.42 -13.96 -2.80
N PHE A 121 -5.70 -14.19 -1.52
CA PHE A 121 -6.84 -13.57 -0.84
C PHE A 121 -6.54 -12.13 -0.48
N GLU A 122 -7.58 -11.29 -0.55
CA GLU A 122 -7.52 -9.97 0.06
C GLU A 122 -7.53 -10.10 1.60
N LEU A 123 -6.68 -9.31 2.28
CA LEU A 123 -6.57 -9.30 3.73
C LEU A 123 -7.91 -9.07 4.42
N TRP A 124 -8.71 -8.13 3.91
CA TRP A 124 -10.01 -7.81 4.49
C TRP A 124 -10.97 -9.01 4.45
N ALA A 125 -10.88 -9.84 3.41
CA ALA A 125 -11.73 -11.00 3.26
C ALA A 125 -11.35 -12.06 4.30
N ILE A 126 -10.05 -12.29 4.51
CA ILE A 126 -9.59 -13.21 5.56
C ILE A 126 -9.89 -12.67 6.97
N GLN A 127 -9.81 -11.36 7.19
CA GLN A 127 -10.22 -10.74 8.46
C GLN A 127 -11.71 -10.96 8.73
N ALA A 128 -12.59 -10.70 7.75
CA ALA A 128 -14.02 -10.94 7.87
C ALA A 128 -14.34 -12.44 8.08
N LEU A 129 -13.64 -13.32 7.36
CA LEU A 129 -13.74 -14.77 7.54
C LEU A 129 -13.34 -15.18 8.96
N GLY A 130 -12.22 -14.66 9.47
CA GLY A 130 -11.75 -14.94 10.83
C GLY A 130 -12.76 -14.51 11.90
N GLU A 131 -13.35 -13.32 11.76
CA GLU A 131 -14.42 -12.85 12.66
C GLU A 131 -15.65 -13.75 12.62
N ALA A 132 -16.09 -14.15 11.42
CA ALA A 132 -17.24 -15.02 11.25
C ALA A 132 -17.02 -16.42 11.85
N LEU A 133 -15.82 -17.01 11.66
CA LEU A 133 -15.46 -18.29 12.24
C LEU A 133 -15.46 -18.24 13.78
N VAL A 134 -14.97 -17.14 14.37
CA VAL A 134 -15.02 -16.94 15.83
C VAL A 134 -16.45 -16.97 16.34
N GLN A 135 -17.38 -16.32 15.67
CA GLN A 135 -18.79 -16.30 16.07
C GLN A 135 -19.48 -17.66 15.83
N ARG A 136 -19.31 -18.21 14.63
CA ARG A 136 -19.97 -19.45 14.18
C ARG A 136 -19.60 -20.67 15.01
N TYR A 137 -18.33 -20.75 15.42
CA TYR A 137 -17.79 -21.90 16.16
C TYR A 137 -17.45 -21.57 17.62
N ALA A 138 -17.87 -20.40 18.12
CA ALA A 138 -17.62 -19.94 19.49
C ALA A 138 -16.13 -20.08 19.89
N LEU A 139 -15.24 -19.48 19.10
CA LEU A 139 -13.78 -19.60 19.26
C LEU A 139 -13.15 -18.50 20.12
N ASP A 140 -13.95 -17.64 20.76
CA ASP A 140 -13.44 -16.41 21.41
C ASP A 140 -12.38 -16.69 22.50
N GLU A 141 -12.47 -17.84 23.18
CA GLU A 141 -11.51 -18.29 24.19
C GLU A 141 -10.08 -18.45 23.66
N TRP A 142 -9.94 -18.87 22.39
CA TRP A 142 -8.65 -19.08 21.73
C TRP A 142 -8.18 -17.86 20.93
N THR A 143 -8.96 -16.78 20.90
CA THR A 143 -8.51 -15.52 20.28
C THR A 143 -7.37 -14.92 21.11
N VAL A 144 -6.45 -14.26 20.42
CA VAL A 144 -5.31 -13.59 21.04
C VAL A 144 -5.65 -12.09 21.09
N PRO A 145 -6.01 -11.52 22.25
CA PRO A 145 -6.18 -10.07 22.35
C PRO A 145 -4.85 -9.35 22.04
N HIS A 146 -4.94 -8.20 21.37
CA HIS A 146 -3.80 -7.29 21.20
C HIS A 146 -4.17 -5.91 21.72
N ARG A 147 -3.21 -5.18 22.26
CA ARG A 147 -3.40 -3.75 22.53
C ARG A 147 -3.49 -3.00 21.21
N CYS A 148 -4.47 -2.13 21.08
CA CYS A 148 -4.63 -1.26 19.91
C CYS A 148 -3.39 -0.35 19.77
N ALA A 149 -2.85 -0.23 18.56
CA ALA A 149 -1.58 0.47 18.33
C ALA A 149 -1.66 1.98 18.55
N ALA A 150 -2.85 2.58 18.45
CA ALA A 150 -3.10 4.00 18.74
C ALA A 150 -3.28 4.30 20.23
N VAL A 151 -3.23 3.29 21.10
CA VAL A 151 -3.42 3.46 22.55
C VAL A 151 -2.07 3.59 23.23
N ALA A 152 -1.90 4.68 23.99
CA ALA A 152 -0.70 4.93 24.79
C ALA A 152 -0.97 4.66 26.27
N LEU A 153 -0.09 3.91 26.93
CA LEU A 153 -0.17 3.69 28.39
C LEU A 153 0.25 4.94 29.15
N ALA A 154 -0.45 5.23 30.25
CA ALA A 154 -0.14 6.33 31.13
C ALA A 154 -0.38 5.95 32.61
N PRO A 155 0.20 6.69 33.56
CA PRO A 155 -0.10 6.48 34.98
C PRO A 155 -1.60 6.56 35.24
N GLY A 156 -2.18 5.47 35.77
CA GLY A 156 -3.60 5.39 36.12
C GLY A 156 -4.57 5.11 34.96
N GLY A 157 -4.10 4.94 33.73
CA GLY A 157 -4.99 4.69 32.60
C GLY A 157 -4.31 4.61 31.24
N VAL A 158 -5.07 4.97 30.20
CA VAL A 158 -4.59 4.99 28.81
C VAL A 158 -5.09 6.22 28.07
N TYR A 159 -4.31 6.70 27.11
CA TYR A 159 -4.76 7.64 26.10
C TYR A 159 -5.27 6.89 24.88
N LEU A 160 -6.47 7.25 24.42
CA LEU A 160 -7.11 6.67 23.23
C LEU A 160 -6.69 7.43 21.97
N ALA A 161 -7.06 6.87 20.80
CA ALA A 161 -6.71 7.42 19.48
C ALA A 161 -7.24 8.85 19.24
N ASP A 162 -8.35 9.21 19.88
CA ASP A 162 -8.94 10.56 19.83
C ASP A 162 -8.28 11.56 20.81
N GLY A 163 -7.24 11.12 21.53
CA GLY A 163 -6.52 11.92 22.51
C GLY A 163 -7.17 11.97 23.90
N SER A 164 -8.34 11.35 24.10
CA SER A 164 -9.01 11.27 25.39
C SER A 164 -8.28 10.36 26.38
N PHE A 165 -8.39 10.64 27.67
CA PHE A 165 -7.82 9.82 28.74
C PHE A 165 -8.90 8.93 29.36
N LEU A 166 -8.64 7.62 29.39
CA LEU A 166 -9.49 6.62 30.02
C LEU A 166 -8.80 6.07 31.27
N GLY A 167 -9.37 6.37 32.44
CA GLY A 167 -8.94 5.78 33.71
C GLY A 167 -9.24 4.28 33.76
N LEU A 168 -8.28 3.48 34.20
CA LEU A 168 -8.43 2.02 34.30
C LEU A 168 -8.56 1.59 35.76
N SER A 169 -9.50 0.67 36.02
CA SER A 169 -9.55 -0.07 37.28
C SER A 169 -8.35 -1.00 37.42
N PRO A 170 -8.00 -1.47 38.64
CA PRO A 170 -6.87 -2.38 38.85
C PRO A 170 -6.92 -3.63 37.96
N VAL A 171 -8.10 -4.25 37.82
CA VAL A 171 -8.30 -5.43 36.95
C VAL A 171 -8.06 -5.10 35.48
N ARG A 172 -8.59 -3.99 34.96
CA ARG A 172 -8.38 -3.59 33.56
C ARG A 172 -6.94 -3.23 33.27
N ARG A 173 -6.28 -2.58 34.22
CA ARG A 173 -4.86 -2.25 34.11
C ARG A 173 -4.02 -3.53 34.02
N GLN A 174 -4.27 -4.49 34.90
CA GLN A 174 -3.58 -5.78 34.87
C GLN A 174 -3.79 -6.49 33.53
N ILE A 175 -5.02 -6.54 33.02
CA ILE A 175 -5.31 -7.13 31.70
C ILE A 175 -4.50 -6.43 30.60
N VAL A 176 -4.53 -5.11 30.53
CA VAL A 176 -3.82 -4.34 29.49
C VAL A 176 -2.29 -4.51 29.59
N GLU A 177 -1.74 -4.62 30.80
CA GLU A 177 -0.31 -4.89 31.03
C GLU A 177 0.08 -6.34 30.73
N THR A 178 -0.85 -7.28 30.86
CA THR A 178 -0.64 -8.72 30.58
C THR A 178 -0.75 -9.05 29.09
N VAL A 179 -1.60 -8.34 28.34
CA VAL A 179 -1.79 -8.56 26.90
C VAL A 179 -0.50 -8.23 26.13
N ASP A 180 0.24 -9.27 25.80
CA ASP A 180 1.50 -9.23 25.04
C ASP A 180 1.30 -9.52 23.54
N GLY A 181 0.09 -9.91 23.14
CA GLY A 181 -0.24 -10.32 21.79
C GLY A 181 0.18 -11.75 21.43
N PHE A 182 0.46 -12.61 22.39
CA PHE A 182 0.79 -14.04 22.17
C PHE A 182 -0.16 -14.98 22.93
N GLN A 183 -0.60 -14.54 24.11
CA GLN A 183 -1.50 -15.25 25.01
C GLN A 183 -2.94 -15.25 24.50
N THR A 184 -3.63 -16.39 24.61
CA THR A 184 -5.06 -16.49 24.33
C THR A 184 -5.89 -15.76 25.38
N ARG A 185 -7.18 -15.53 25.12
CA ARG A 185 -8.12 -14.97 26.11
C ARG A 185 -8.10 -15.77 27.41
N THR A 186 -8.03 -17.10 27.31
CA THR A 186 -7.94 -18.01 28.46
C THR A 186 -6.62 -17.88 29.20
N ASP A 187 -5.49 -17.75 28.49
CA ASP A 187 -4.18 -17.53 29.12
C ASP A 187 -4.14 -16.20 29.89
N VAL A 188 -4.69 -15.14 29.30
CA VAL A 188 -4.79 -13.82 29.96
C VAL A 188 -5.70 -13.89 31.20
N ALA A 189 -6.82 -14.61 31.11
CA ALA A 189 -7.70 -14.84 32.25
C ALA A 189 -7.00 -15.56 33.40
N ALA A 190 -6.22 -16.61 33.09
CA ALA A 190 -5.44 -17.34 34.08
C ALA A 190 -4.35 -16.46 34.72
N ALA A 191 -3.65 -15.63 33.92
CA ALA A 191 -2.63 -14.71 34.42
C ALA A 191 -3.21 -13.58 35.29
N CYS A 192 -4.50 -13.26 35.15
CA CYS A 192 -5.19 -12.23 35.92
C CYS A 192 -6.06 -12.78 37.06
N ALA A 193 -5.91 -14.05 37.43
CA ALA A 193 -6.81 -14.73 38.39
C ALA A 193 -6.89 -14.08 39.79
N GLU A 194 -5.85 -13.34 40.21
CA GLU A 194 -5.87 -12.59 41.48
C GLU A 194 -6.83 -11.38 41.45
N PHE A 195 -7.23 -10.93 40.26
CA PHE A 195 -8.05 -9.74 40.06
C PHE A 195 -9.52 -10.06 39.72
N GLY A 196 -9.86 -11.34 39.57
CA GLY A 196 -11.21 -11.81 39.28
C GLY A 196 -11.24 -13.25 38.80
N ASP A 197 -12.42 -13.87 38.87
CA ASP A 197 -12.66 -15.18 38.25
C ASP A 197 -12.56 -15.10 36.70
N PRO A 198 -12.41 -16.24 36.00
CA PRO A 198 -12.24 -16.25 34.55
C PRO A 198 -13.36 -15.53 33.78
N ASP A 199 -14.61 -15.64 34.24
CA ASP A 199 -15.76 -14.99 33.61
C ASP A 199 -15.71 -13.46 33.76
N THR A 200 -15.30 -12.98 34.93
CA THR A 200 -15.06 -11.56 35.18
C THR A 200 -13.96 -11.03 34.27
N ILE A 201 -12.83 -11.73 34.14
CA ILE A 201 -11.74 -11.29 33.26
C ILE A 201 -12.18 -11.30 31.80
N ALA A 202 -12.88 -12.34 31.33
CA ALA A 202 -13.39 -12.41 29.96
C ALA A 202 -14.37 -11.26 29.64
N ARG A 203 -15.22 -10.90 30.60
CA ARG A 203 -16.13 -9.74 30.48
C ARG A 203 -15.37 -8.42 30.39
N GLU A 204 -14.35 -8.22 31.22
CA GLU A 204 -13.53 -7.00 31.15
C GLU A 204 -12.71 -6.91 29.86
N ILE A 205 -12.19 -8.03 29.33
CA ILE A 205 -11.56 -8.07 27.99
C ILE A 205 -12.57 -7.61 26.92
N THR A 206 -13.82 -8.09 26.99
CA THR A 206 -14.88 -7.69 26.05
C THR A 206 -15.18 -6.19 26.14
N VAL A 207 -15.21 -5.63 27.36
CA VAL A 207 -15.40 -4.19 27.58
C VAL A 207 -14.22 -3.39 27.02
N LEU A 208 -12.98 -3.81 27.27
CA LEU A 208 -11.78 -3.15 26.74
C LEU A 208 -11.74 -3.18 25.19
N ARG A 209 -12.24 -4.26 24.57
CA ARG A 209 -12.45 -4.34 23.12
C ARG A 209 -13.49 -3.33 22.63
N ALA A 210 -14.60 -3.19 23.34
CA ALA A 210 -15.65 -2.22 23.00
C ALA A 210 -15.17 -0.76 23.14
N MET A 211 -14.26 -0.50 24.09
CA MET A 211 -13.63 0.81 24.30
C MET A 211 -12.49 1.13 23.33
N GLY A 212 -12.13 0.21 22.42
CA GLY A 212 -11.01 0.40 21.49
C GLY A 212 -9.62 0.36 22.15
N VAL A 213 -9.51 -0.26 23.34
CA VAL A 213 -8.23 -0.49 24.04
C VAL A 213 -7.56 -1.76 23.53
N LEU A 214 -8.36 -2.80 23.28
CA LEU A 214 -7.91 -4.09 22.75
C LEU A 214 -8.58 -4.39 21.39
N THR A 215 -7.88 -5.12 20.53
CA THR A 215 -8.40 -5.59 19.24
C THR A 215 -9.35 -6.77 19.41
N LYS A 216 -10.22 -6.97 18.41
CA LYS A 216 -11.17 -8.09 18.33
C LYS A 216 -10.63 -9.24 17.47
N GLY A 217 -11.15 -10.45 17.71
CA GLY A 217 -10.94 -11.61 16.84
C GLY A 217 -9.51 -12.16 16.81
N PHE A 218 -9.22 -12.92 15.76
CA PHE A 218 -7.87 -13.40 15.46
C PHE A 218 -6.99 -12.27 14.90
N PHE A 219 -5.70 -12.35 15.19
CA PHE A 219 -4.73 -11.41 14.64
C PHE A 219 -4.25 -11.88 13.27
N ILE A 220 -4.74 -11.25 12.21
CA ILE A 220 -4.39 -11.59 10.84
C ILE A 220 -3.54 -10.45 10.27
N PRO A 221 -2.21 -10.59 10.24
CA PRO A 221 -1.33 -9.55 9.73
C PRO A 221 -1.37 -9.45 8.21
N GLN A 222 -0.92 -8.32 7.69
CA GLN A 222 -0.73 -8.13 6.25
C GLN A 222 0.44 -8.99 5.79
N THR A 223 0.13 -10.03 5.03
CA THR A 223 1.10 -10.90 4.35
C THR A 223 0.52 -11.26 2.99
N ARG A 224 1.32 -11.88 2.14
CA ARG A 224 0.84 -12.41 0.86
C ARG A 224 -0.16 -13.57 1.03
N HIS A 225 -0.10 -14.25 2.17
CA HIS A 225 -0.90 -15.44 2.49
C HIS A 225 -1.58 -15.31 3.86
N PRO A 226 -2.49 -14.34 4.04
CA PRO A 226 -3.14 -14.09 5.33
C PRO A 226 -3.95 -15.30 5.83
N GLU A 227 -4.43 -16.16 4.92
CA GLU A 227 -5.14 -17.41 5.24
C GLU A 227 -4.27 -18.38 6.04
N ARG A 228 -2.94 -18.38 5.83
CA ARG A 228 -2.02 -19.25 6.58
C ARG A 228 -1.90 -18.80 8.04
N GLN A 229 -1.97 -17.49 8.30
CA GLN A 229 -1.93 -16.95 9.66
C GLN A 229 -3.23 -17.24 10.42
N LEU A 230 -4.36 -17.25 9.72
CA LEU A 230 -5.63 -17.73 10.27
C LEU A 230 -5.54 -19.24 10.59
N ALA A 231 -5.08 -20.06 9.65
CA ALA A 231 -4.92 -21.50 9.86
C ALA A 231 -4.02 -21.84 11.06
N MET A 232 -2.88 -21.14 11.21
CA MET A 232 -1.99 -21.31 12.36
C MET A 232 -2.66 -21.00 13.71
N GLN A 233 -3.60 -20.06 13.75
CA GLN A 233 -4.35 -19.74 14.96
C GLN A 233 -5.49 -20.74 15.21
N LEU A 234 -6.18 -21.21 14.17
CA LEU A 234 -7.17 -22.28 14.28
C LEU A 234 -6.55 -23.58 14.82
N ALA A 235 -5.33 -23.92 14.40
CA ALA A 235 -4.61 -25.10 14.89
C ALA A 235 -4.36 -25.08 16.42
N ARG A 236 -4.39 -23.90 17.06
CA ARG A 236 -4.24 -23.73 18.52
C ARG A 236 -5.54 -23.93 19.29
N VAL A 237 -6.68 -24.07 18.61
CA VAL A 237 -7.97 -24.35 19.24
C VAL A 237 -7.92 -25.76 19.85
N ALA A 238 -8.12 -25.83 21.17
CA ALA A 238 -8.01 -27.06 21.94
C ALA A 238 -9.22 -28.00 21.77
N ASP A 239 -10.41 -27.44 21.51
CA ASP A 239 -11.62 -28.20 21.20
C ASP A 239 -11.53 -28.78 19.76
N PRO A 240 -11.43 -30.11 19.60
CA PRO A 240 -11.20 -30.73 18.31
C PRO A 240 -12.38 -30.53 17.34
N ASP A 241 -13.62 -30.62 17.82
CA ASP A 241 -14.80 -30.51 16.96
C ASP A 241 -14.95 -29.10 16.39
N ARG A 242 -14.75 -28.08 17.25
CA ARG A 242 -14.77 -26.67 16.83
C ARG A 242 -13.61 -26.34 15.90
N ARG A 243 -12.41 -26.84 16.20
CA ARG A 243 -11.22 -26.66 15.36
C ARG A 243 -11.46 -27.24 13.96
N GLU A 244 -11.83 -28.52 13.89
CA GLU A 244 -12.04 -29.20 12.61
C GLU A 244 -13.16 -28.56 11.79
N ALA A 245 -14.22 -28.07 12.44
CA ALA A 245 -15.29 -27.36 11.75
C ALA A 245 -14.82 -26.03 11.13
N ALA A 246 -14.05 -25.24 11.88
CA ALA A 246 -13.50 -23.98 11.39
C ALA A 246 -12.44 -24.19 10.30
N GLU A 247 -11.57 -25.19 10.47
CA GLU A 247 -10.55 -25.56 9.48
C GLU A 247 -11.18 -26.05 8.17
N ARG A 248 -12.28 -26.80 8.23
CA ARG A 248 -13.03 -27.22 7.03
C ARG A 248 -13.56 -26.03 6.24
N ASP A 249 -14.15 -25.04 6.90
CA ASP A 249 -14.67 -23.84 6.22
C ASP A 249 -13.54 -22.99 5.61
N LEU A 250 -12.39 -22.86 6.28
CA LEU A 250 -11.20 -22.24 5.69
C LEU A 250 -10.67 -23.03 4.49
N ALA A 251 -10.61 -24.37 4.58
CA ALA A 251 -10.16 -25.24 3.51
C ALA A 251 -11.07 -25.16 2.28
N ARG A 252 -12.39 -25.02 2.46
CA ARG A 252 -13.36 -24.78 1.36
C ARG A 252 -13.05 -23.51 0.58
N MET A 253 -12.59 -22.45 1.26
CA MET A 253 -12.16 -21.20 0.63
C MET A 253 -10.86 -21.40 -0.15
N VAL A 254 -9.85 -22.03 0.47
CA VAL A 254 -8.55 -22.31 -0.18
C VAL A 254 -8.74 -23.17 -1.43
N SER A 255 -9.56 -24.22 -1.34
CA SER A 255 -9.90 -25.07 -2.50
C SER A 255 -10.61 -24.28 -3.60
N ALA A 256 -11.50 -23.34 -3.27
CA ALA A 256 -12.13 -22.50 -4.28
C ALA A 256 -11.11 -21.61 -5.01
N LEU A 257 -10.10 -21.10 -4.30
CA LEU A 257 -9.00 -20.33 -4.91
C LEU A 257 -8.14 -21.22 -5.82
N ASP A 258 -7.91 -22.47 -5.44
CA ASP A 258 -7.20 -23.46 -6.27
C ASP A 258 -7.99 -23.79 -7.54
N ASP A 259 -9.33 -23.91 -7.46
CA ASP A 259 -10.22 -24.08 -8.61
C ASP A 259 -10.09 -22.88 -9.58
N VAL A 260 -10.09 -21.65 -9.06
CA VAL A 260 -9.85 -20.44 -9.88
C VAL A 260 -8.46 -20.49 -10.52
N ARG A 261 -7.43 -20.95 -9.79
CA ARG A 261 -6.07 -21.09 -10.33
C ARG A 261 -6.03 -22.08 -11.50
N GLY A 262 -6.76 -23.19 -11.41
CA GLY A 262 -6.88 -24.17 -12.48
C GLY A 262 -7.65 -23.66 -13.70
N ALA A 263 -8.48 -22.63 -13.55
CA ALA A 263 -9.26 -22.03 -14.62
C ALA A 263 -8.54 -20.90 -15.38
N VAL A 264 -7.43 -20.38 -14.86
CA VAL A 264 -6.67 -19.26 -15.45
C VAL A 264 -6.39 -19.49 -16.94
N GLY A 265 -6.71 -18.49 -17.77
CA GLY A 265 -6.62 -18.57 -19.22
C GLY A 265 -7.93 -18.91 -19.94
N ASP A 266 -8.95 -19.39 -19.23
CA ASP A 266 -10.32 -19.54 -19.75
C ASP A 266 -11.24 -18.49 -19.10
N PRO A 267 -11.67 -17.44 -19.84
CA PRO A 267 -12.49 -16.36 -19.28
C PRO A 267 -13.83 -16.81 -18.70
N ALA A 268 -14.43 -17.87 -19.26
CA ALA A 268 -15.72 -18.37 -18.81
C ALA A 268 -15.56 -19.22 -17.55
N ALA A 269 -14.55 -20.10 -17.53
CA ALA A 269 -14.22 -20.91 -16.36
C ALA A 269 -13.77 -20.04 -15.18
N VAL A 270 -12.89 -19.05 -15.39
CA VAL A 270 -12.47 -18.09 -14.36
C VAL A 270 -13.68 -17.39 -13.75
N ALA A 271 -14.59 -16.88 -14.58
CA ALA A 271 -15.77 -16.19 -14.07
C ALA A 271 -16.68 -17.12 -13.25
N ALA A 272 -16.87 -18.37 -13.68
CA ALA A 272 -17.67 -19.35 -12.96
C ALA A 272 -17.03 -19.73 -11.62
N CYS A 273 -15.72 -20.00 -11.59
CA CYS A 273 -14.99 -20.31 -10.36
C CYS A 273 -14.98 -19.12 -9.38
N LEU A 274 -14.87 -17.89 -9.89
CA LEU A 274 -14.98 -16.68 -9.06
C LEU A 274 -16.38 -16.54 -8.46
N ASP A 275 -17.45 -16.76 -9.23
CA ASP A 275 -18.82 -16.73 -8.70
C ASP A 275 -19.01 -17.78 -7.57
N VAL A 276 -18.51 -19.01 -7.76
CA VAL A 276 -18.52 -20.05 -6.70
C VAL A 276 -17.73 -19.63 -5.46
N LEU A 277 -16.56 -19.03 -5.64
CA LEU A 277 -15.72 -18.55 -4.54
C LEU A 277 -16.44 -17.43 -3.77
N HIS A 278 -17.07 -16.49 -4.47
CA HIS A 278 -17.87 -15.41 -3.89
C HIS A 278 -19.08 -15.91 -3.09
N ASP A 279 -19.78 -16.92 -3.60
CA ASP A 279 -20.92 -17.54 -2.92
C ASP A 279 -20.46 -18.24 -1.63
N ARG A 280 -19.36 -19.01 -1.69
CA ARG A 280 -18.76 -19.67 -0.51
C ARG A 280 -18.33 -18.64 0.54
N PHE A 281 -17.70 -17.54 0.12
CA PHE A 281 -17.34 -16.47 1.02
C PHE A 281 -18.57 -15.90 1.73
N THR A 282 -19.62 -15.60 0.97
CA THR A 282 -20.85 -15.01 1.50
C THR A 282 -21.55 -15.94 2.49
N GLU A 283 -21.56 -17.25 2.20
CA GLU A 283 -22.11 -18.30 3.08
C GLU A 283 -21.37 -18.37 4.43
N VAL A 284 -20.02 -18.41 4.39
CA VAL A 284 -19.21 -18.64 5.60
C VAL A 284 -19.01 -17.34 6.38
N ALA A 285 -18.67 -16.25 5.70
CA ALA A 285 -18.36 -14.97 6.33
C ALA A 285 -19.61 -14.17 6.74
N ALA A 286 -20.81 -14.54 6.23
CA ALA A 286 -22.05 -13.79 6.39
C ALA A 286 -21.90 -12.29 6.02
N ALA A 287 -21.03 -12.01 5.04
CA ALA A 287 -20.65 -10.67 4.59
C ALA A 287 -20.65 -10.61 3.05
N SER A 288 -20.81 -9.41 2.49
CA SER A 288 -20.73 -9.22 1.05
C SER A 288 -19.30 -9.50 0.55
N TRP A 289 -19.16 -10.28 -0.52
CA TRP A 289 -17.88 -10.50 -1.21
C TRP A 289 -17.37 -9.26 -1.96
N HIS A 290 -18.22 -8.23 -2.12
CA HIS A 290 -17.93 -7.02 -2.87
C HIS A 290 -18.00 -5.77 -2.00
N ARG A 291 -17.01 -4.86 -2.13
CA ARG A 291 -16.97 -3.57 -1.43
C ARG A 291 -16.38 -2.45 -2.29
N ARG A 292 -16.62 -1.19 -1.87
CA ARG A 292 -15.98 0.05 -2.40
C ARG A 292 -16.14 0.22 -3.92
N ASP A 293 -17.39 0.25 -4.36
CA ASP A 293 -17.69 0.42 -5.78
C ASP A 293 -17.24 1.81 -6.28
N GLY A 294 -16.64 1.86 -7.47
CA GLY A 294 -16.10 3.10 -8.06
C GLY A 294 -14.73 3.57 -7.55
N GLU A 295 -14.16 2.98 -6.50
CA GLU A 295 -12.85 3.40 -5.95
C GLU A 295 -11.66 2.69 -6.64
N PHE A 296 -10.59 3.42 -6.95
CA PHE A 296 -9.37 2.85 -7.55
C PHE A 296 -8.55 2.09 -6.51
N TYR A 297 -7.96 0.95 -6.90
CA TYR A 297 -7.09 0.14 -6.03
C TYR A 297 -7.76 -0.21 -4.69
N ALA A 298 -9.03 -0.60 -4.71
CA ALA A 298 -9.83 -0.72 -3.48
C ALA A 298 -9.93 -2.16 -2.90
N GLY A 299 -9.34 -3.16 -3.55
CA GLY A 299 -9.48 -4.58 -3.17
C GLY A 299 -10.96 -4.98 -3.12
N ARG A 300 -11.64 -4.88 -4.27
CA ARG A 300 -13.11 -4.91 -4.36
C ARG A 300 -13.71 -6.30 -4.20
N SER A 301 -13.05 -7.32 -4.72
CA SER A 301 -13.37 -8.75 -4.57
C SER A 301 -12.60 -9.35 -3.39
N VAL A 302 -12.85 -10.62 -3.09
CA VAL A 302 -12.20 -11.35 -1.99
C VAL A 302 -10.82 -11.91 -2.34
N VAL A 303 -10.49 -11.96 -3.64
CA VAL A 303 -9.22 -12.48 -4.19
C VAL A 303 -8.72 -11.56 -5.29
N TYR A 304 -7.41 -11.59 -5.53
CA TYR A 304 -6.74 -10.86 -6.60
C TYR A 304 -5.67 -11.72 -7.29
N GLU A 305 -5.31 -11.32 -8.51
CA GLU A 305 -4.19 -11.87 -9.27
C GLU A 305 -3.05 -10.84 -9.32
N ASP A 306 -1.83 -11.28 -9.00
CA ASP A 306 -0.59 -10.54 -9.23
C ASP A 306 0.29 -11.32 -10.21
N CYS A 307 0.62 -10.69 -11.33
CA CYS A 307 1.43 -11.28 -12.38
C CYS A 307 2.74 -10.50 -12.58
N PRO A 308 3.89 -11.02 -12.15
CA PRO A 308 5.17 -10.47 -12.56
C PRO A 308 5.44 -10.77 -14.05
N SER A 309 6.47 -10.15 -14.62
CA SER A 309 6.98 -10.46 -15.96
C SER A 309 8.49 -10.64 -15.90
N ASP A 310 9.01 -11.58 -16.71
CA ASP A 310 10.46 -11.80 -16.89
C ASP A 310 11.13 -10.72 -17.76
N PHE A 311 10.37 -9.71 -18.21
CA PHE A 311 10.93 -8.57 -18.94
C PHE A 311 11.93 -7.83 -18.05
N ALA A 312 13.20 -7.83 -18.46
CA ALA A 312 14.30 -7.27 -17.67
C ALA A 312 15.18 -6.36 -18.53
N PRO A 313 14.76 -5.11 -18.81
CA PRO A 313 15.58 -4.18 -19.58
C PRO A 313 16.81 -3.73 -18.77
N GLU A 314 17.93 -3.57 -19.46
CA GLU A 314 19.14 -2.94 -18.96
C GLU A 314 19.18 -1.50 -19.51
N LEU A 315 19.03 -0.49 -18.67
CA LEU A 315 19.03 0.92 -19.04
C LEU A 315 20.43 1.52 -18.86
N GLY A 316 20.96 2.12 -19.93
CA GLY A 316 22.33 2.58 -19.98
C GLY A 316 22.52 4.08 -19.72
N ALA A 317 23.79 4.50 -19.75
CA ALA A 317 24.18 5.91 -19.60
C ALA A 317 23.67 6.80 -20.75
N ASP A 318 23.43 6.22 -21.92
CA ASP A 318 22.86 6.86 -23.10
C ASP A 318 21.47 7.46 -22.82
N LEU A 319 20.63 6.74 -22.08
CA LEU A 319 19.34 7.26 -21.62
C LEU A 319 19.49 8.28 -20.49
N LEU A 320 20.27 7.90 -19.48
CA LEU A 320 20.36 8.68 -18.24
C LEU A 320 20.90 10.09 -18.50
N THR A 321 21.90 10.22 -19.37
CA THR A 321 22.53 11.51 -19.72
C THR A 321 21.51 12.50 -20.31
N GLY A 322 20.55 12.00 -21.10
CA GLY A 322 19.53 12.86 -21.72
C GLY A 322 18.48 13.40 -20.74
N VAL A 323 18.21 12.68 -19.64
CA VAL A 323 17.15 13.04 -18.69
C VAL A 323 17.67 13.65 -17.39
N ALA A 324 18.90 13.30 -16.98
CA ALA A 324 19.46 13.67 -15.69
C ALA A 324 19.45 15.19 -15.43
N PRO A 325 19.85 16.07 -16.37
CA PRO A 325 19.87 17.51 -16.12
C PRO A 325 18.50 18.12 -15.84
N ALA A 326 17.43 17.61 -16.47
CA ALA A 326 16.07 18.09 -16.24
C ALA A 326 15.48 17.49 -14.95
N LEU A 327 15.70 16.18 -14.74
CA LEU A 327 15.22 15.48 -13.56
C LEU A 327 15.80 16.05 -12.27
N GLU A 328 17.09 16.41 -12.24
CA GLU A 328 17.74 17.03 -11.08
C GLU A 328 17.02 18.32 -10.65
N LEU A 329 16.60 19.17 -11.60
CA LEU A 329 15.89 20.42 -11.28
C LEU A 329 14.57 20.17 -10.55
N VAL A 330 13.83 19.14 -10.96
CA VAL A 330 12.56 18.78 -10.32
C VAL A 330 12.82 18.17 -8.93
N LEU A 331 13.84 17.31 -8.80
CA LEU A 331 14.22 16.68 -7.53
C LEU A 331 14.70 17.70 -6.49
N LEU A 332 15.41 18.76 -6.90
CA LEU A 332 15.75 19.89 -6.02
C LEU A 332 14.49 20.50 -5.38
N SER A 333 13.46 20.74 -6.20
CA SER A 333 12.18 21.27 -5.71
C SER A 333 11.46 20.30 -4.78
N ALA A 334 11.57 18.98 -5.02
CA ALA A 334 10.98 17.95 -4.18
C ALA A 334 11.67 17.85 -2.80
N ARG A 335 13.00 17.96 -2.76
CA ARG A 335 13.76 18.04 -1.51
C ARG A 335 13.35 19.27 -0.71
N TRP A 336 13.34 20.45 -1.35
CA TRP A 336 12.88 21.68 -0.71
C TRP A 336 11.45 21.57 -0.18
N TYR A 337 10.53 21.02 -0.98
CA TYR A 337 9.14 20.82 -0.59
C TYR A 337 9.02 20.00 0.69
N SER A 338 9.81 18.92 0.82
CA SER A 338 9.83 18.11 2.05
C SER A 338 10.32 18.91 3.26
N ALA A 339 11.35 19.74 3.10
CA ALA A 339 11.90 20.55 4.18
C ALA A 339 10.93 21.65 4.62
N ASP A 340 10.25 22.30 3.68
CA ASP A 340 9.25 23.33 3.96
C ASP A 340 8.03 22.76 4.69
N VAL A 341 7.50 21.61 4.24
CA VAL A 341 6.41 20.90 4.93
C VAL A 341 6.83 20.54 6.36
N ALA A 342 8.02 19.96 6.55
CA ALA A 342 8.52 19.58 7.86
C ALA A 342 8.65 20.78 8.81
N ALA A 343 9.22 21.89 8.33
CA ALA A 343 9.39 23.11 9.12
C ALA A 343 8.05 23.68 9.60
N ARG A 344 7.03 23.70 8.73
CA ARG A 344 5.68 24.15 9.06
C ARG A 344 4.99 23.23 10.05
N CYS A 345 5.03 21.92 9.83
CA CYS A 345 4.48 20.94 10.76
C CYS A 345 5.13 21.05 12.15
N LEU A 346 6.46 21.20 12.21
CA LEU A 346 7.19 21.40 13.46
C LEU A 346 6.81 22.71 14.16
N ALA A 347 6.56 23.79 13.42
CA ALA A 347 6.06 25.03 14.00
C ALA A 347 4.69 24.83 14.66
N THR A 348 3.76 24.19 13.95
CA THR A 348 2.43 23.84 14.51
C THR A 348 2.55 22.97 15.77
N CYS A 349 3.40 21.94 15.75
CA CYS A 349 3.64 21.10 16.92
C CYS A 349 4.18 21.92 18.10
N ARG A 350 5.15 22.82 17.88
CA ARG A 350 5.72 23.67 18.94
C ARG A 350 4.67 24.59 19.54
N GLU A 351 3.80 25.17 18.74
CA GLU A 351 2.70 26.03 19.23
C GLU A 351 1.72 25.24 20.12
N LEU A 352 1.34 24.03 19.71
CA LEU A 352 0.48 23.16 20.51
C LEU A 352 1.13 22.78 21.84
N LEU A 353 2.40 22.34 21.80
CA LEU A 353 3.15 21.95 22.99
C LEU A 353 3.45 23.14 23.94
N ALA A 354 3.47 24.37 23.43
CA ALA A 354 3.64 25.57 24.23
C ALA A 354 2.36 25.94 25.01
N ARG A 355 1.17 25.65 24.45
CA ARG A 355 -0.13 25.92 25.10
C ARG A 355 -0.40 24.99 26.28
N GLU A 356 0.07 23.75 26.20
CA GLU A 356 -0.16 22.71 27.21
C GLU A 356 1.18 22.11 27.68
N PRO A 357 1.95 22.84 28.51
CA PRO A 357 3.24 22.37 28.97
C PRO A 357 3.11 21.16 29.91
N ASP A 358 3.69 20.02 29.53
CA ASP A 358 3.79 18.83 30.40
C ASP A 358 5.26 18.46 30.68
N PRO A 359 5.74 18.59 31.95
CA PRO A 359 7.10 18.18 32.35
C PRO A 359 7.39 16.68 32.16
N ALA A 360 6.38 15.81 32.16
CA ALA A 360 6.51 14.38 31.95
C ALA A 360 6.53 13.98 30.44
N GLY A 361 6.39 14.97 29.56
CA GLY A 361 6.26 14.80 28.11
C GLY A 361 4.79 14.72 27.68
N TYR A 362 4.51 15.16 26.46
CA TYR A 362 3.14 15.27 25.95
C TYR A 362 2.68 13.95 25.31
N PRO A 363 1.47 13.44 25.61
CA PRO A 363 0.99 12.17 25.05
C PRO A 363 0.87 12.23 23.51
N LEU A 364 1.53 11.30 22.81
CA LEU A 364 1.52 11.28 21.35
C LEU A 364 0.11 11.15 20.74
N PRO A 365 -0.82 10.31 21.25
CA PRO A 365 -2.19 10.27 20.70
C PRO A 365 -2.92 11.60 20.82
N ARG A 366 -2.71 12.34 21.92
CA ARG A 366 -3.28 13.68 22.12
C ARG A 366 -2.71 14.68 21.12
N LEU A 367 -1.41 14.60 20.81
CA LEU A 367 -0.77 15.47 19.80
C LEU A 367 -1.32 15.16 18.41
N LEU A 368 -1.39 13.88 18.05
CA LEU A 368 -1.90 13.46 16.74
C LEU A 368 -3.37 13.83 16.55
N ALA A 369 -4.21 13.65 17.57
CA ALA A 369 -5.61 14.07 17.53
C ALA A 369 -5.75 15.59 17.35
N ALA A 370 -4.93 16.39 18.06
CA ALA A 370 -4.92 17.84 17.90
C ALA A 370 -4.46 18.28 16.49
N LEU A 371 -3.48 17.59 15.91
CA LEU A 371 -3.00 17.85 14.55
C LEU A 371 -4.02 17.43 13.49
N ALA A 372 -4.72 16.31 13.71
CA ALA A 372 -5.76 15.82 12.80
C ALA A 372 -6.95 16.78 12.71
N GLY A 373 -7.31 17.44 13.81
CA GLY A 373 -8.42 18.42 13.85
C GLY A 373 -8.27 19.61 12.89
N GLY A 374 -7.04 19.99 12.53
CA GLY A 374 -6.77 21.09 11.57
C GLY A 374 -6.47 20.65 10.14
N ALA A 375 -6.38 19.35 9.86
CA ALA A 375 -6.07 18.83 8.51
C ALA A 375 -7.31 18.48 7.68
N TRP A 376 -8.50 18.40 8.31
CA TRP A 376 -9.75 17.94 7.68
C TRP A 376 -10.87 18.98 7.71
N ASP A 377 -10.66 20.13 8.34
CA ASP A 377 -11.64 21.22 8.48
C ASP A 377 -11.61 22.21 7.29
N GLY A 378 -10.77 21.96 6.28
CA GLY A 378 -10.63 22.81 5.10
C GLY A 378 -9.86 24.10 5.35
N SER A 379 -9.22 24.26 6.50
CA SER A 379 -8.25 25.34 6.74
C SER A 379 -6.95 25.10 5.93
N GLU A 380 -6.25 26.18 5.56
CA GLU A 380 -4.93 26.07 4.89
C GLU A 380 -3.90 25.47 5.86
N GLY A 381 -3.70 24.16 5.77
CA GLY A 381 -2.72 23.44 6.57
C GLY A 381 -1.27 23.68 6.10
N PRO A 382 -0.29 23.13 6.84
CA PRO A 382 1.12 23.14 6.46
C PRO A 382 1.38 22.64 5.03
N LEU A 383 0.65 21.62 4.59
CA LEU A 383 0.82 20.95 3.29
C LEU A 383 0.31 21.81 2.14
N GLU A 384 -0.90 22.37 2.29
CA GLU A 384 -1.55 23.23 1.32
C GLU A 384 -0.70 24.49 1.09
N THR A 385 -0.18 25.07 2.16
CA THR A 385 0.69 26.25 2.10
C THR A 385 2.00 25.96 1.36
N ALA A 386 2.66 24.85 1.68
CA ALA A 386 3.88 24.44 0.97
C ALA A 386 3.62 24.14 -0.51
N THR A 387 2.45 23.56 -0.84
CA THR A 387 2.03 23.25 -2.21
C THR A 387 1.80 24.53 -3.01
N ALA A 388 1.11 25.51 -2.43
CA ALA A 388 0.89 26.82 -3.05
C ALA A 388 2.22 27.53 -3.32
N GLU A 389 3.16 27.46 -2.37
CA GLU A 389 4.49 28.04 -2.51
C GLU A 389 5.33 27.34 -3.60
N LEU A 390 5.31 26.01 -3.66
CA LEU A 390 5.95 25.23 -4.73
C LEU A 390 5.43 25.66 -6.10
N ARG A 391 4.10 25.73 -6.24
CA ARG A 391 3.44 26.17 -7.48
C ARG A 391 3.86 27.59 -7.87
N ARG A 392 3.82 28.52 -6.91
CA ARG A 392 4.23 29.92 -7.12
C ARG A 392 5.65 30.03 -7.66
N ARG A 393 6.61 29.31 -7.04
CA ARG A 393 8.03 29.32 -7.46
C ARG A 393 8.22 28.77 -8.86
N TRP A 394 7.60 27.62 -9.17
CA TRP A 394 7.68 27.05 -10.52
C TRP A 394 7.00 27.93 -11.57
N THR A 395 5.85 28.54 -11.29
CA THR A 395 5.21 29.50 -12.20
C THR A 395 6.11 30.70 -12.47
N ALA A 396 6.79 31.23 -11.47
CA ALA A 396 7.73 32.34 -11.64
C ALA A 396 8.95 31.94 -12.49
N LEU A 397 9.50 30.74 -12.28
CA LEU A 397 10.66 30.22 -13.02
C LEU A 397 10.35 29.91 -14.48
N LEU A 398 9.20 29.28 -14.74
CA LEU A 398 8.81 28.85 -16.09
C LEU A 398 8.15 29.97 -16.89
N ALA A 399 7.60 30.97 -16.20
CA ALA A 399 6.90 32.13 -16.76
C ALA A 399 5.95 31.79 -17.93
N PRO A 400 4.98 30.87 -17.73
CA PRO A 400 4.08 30.48 -18.81
C PRO A 400 3.21 31.67 -19.25
N ALA A 401 3.10 31.90 -20.57
CA ALA A 401 2.24 32.96 -21.09
C ALA A 401 0.76 32.53 -21.06
N PRO A 402 -0.20 33.44 -20.81
CA PRO A 402 -1.62 33.09 -20.86
C PRO A 402 -2.01 32.50 -22.21
N GLY A 403 -2.63 31.32 -22.21
CA GLY A 403 -3.04 30.62 -23.44
C GLY A 403 -1.89 30.00 -24.25
N SER A 404 -0.64 29.99 -23.73
CA SER A 404 0.43 29.25 -24.39
C SER A 404 0.24 27.75 -24.29
N GLY A 405 0.55 27.03 -25.37
CA GLY A 405 0.68 25.57 -25.35
C GLY A 405 1.96 25.12 -24.66
N VAL A 406 2.89 24.53 -25.42
CA VAL A 406 4.16 24.02 -24.89
C VAL A 406 5.13 25.18 -24.62
N VAL A 407 5.72 25.20 -23.42
CA VAL A 407 6.83 26.10 -23.06
C VAL A 407 8.13 25.30 -23.07
N VAL A 408 9.16 25.82 -23.72
CA VAL A 408 10.45 25.13 -23.90
C VAL A 408 11.55 25.90 -23.20
N HIS A 409 12.31 25.19 -22.36
CA HIS A 409 13.46 25.71 -21.64
C HIS A 409 14.64 24.75 -21.76
N ARG A 410 15.87 25.26 -21.69
CA ARG A 410 17.05 24.43 -21.52
C ARG A 410 17.34 24.27 -20.02
N SER A 411 17.60 23.05 -19.57
CA SER A 411 17.92 22.79 -18.15
C SER A 411 19.09 23.64 -17.64
N ALA A 412 20.10 23.87 -18.50
CA ALA A 412 21.25 24.72 -18.17
C ALA A 412 20.87 26.17 -17.84
N ASP A 413 19.86 26.74 -18.51
CA ASP A 413 19.43 28.12 -18.28
C ASP A 413 18.63 28.28 -16.98
N LEU A 414 17.94 27.20 -16.57
CA LEU A 414 17.14 27.17 -15.35
C LEU A 414 17.97 26.81 -14.11
N ARG A 415 19.07 26.09 -14.26
CA ARG A 415 19.80 25.44 -13.15
C ARG A 415 20.12 26.40 -11.99
N THR A 416 20.73 27.55 -12.27
CA THR A 416 21.09 28.53 -11.22
C THR A 416 19.86 29.09 -10.53
N GLN A 417 18.80 29.39 -11.29
CA GLN A 417 17.57 29.98 -10.77
C GLN A 417 16.79 28.98 -9.91
N VAL A 418 16.71 27.72 -10.34
CA VAL A 418 16.08 26.62 -9.59
C VAL A 418 16.81 26.39 -8.28
N ARG A 419 18.15 26.32 -8.28
CA ARG A 419 18.95 26.15 -7.06
C ARG A 419 18.73 27.30 -6.06
N ALA A 420 18.67 28.53 -6.54
CA ALA A 420 18.36 29.69 -5.70
C ALA A 420 16.91 29.67 -5.19
N ALA A 421 15.96 29.20 -6.00
CA ALA A 421 14.55 29.15 -5.66
C ALA A 421 14.20 28.01 -4.69
N PHE A 422 14.98 26.93 -4.62
CA PHE A 422 14.66 25.75 -3.80
C PHE A 422 15.83 25.37 -2.87
N PRO A 423 16.22 26.23 -1.91
CA PRO A 423 17.32 25.96 -1.01
C PRO A 423 16.96 24.87 0.02
N ALA A 424 17.66 23.74 0.00
CA ALA A 424 17.53 22.69 1.01
C ALA A 424 18.79 21.82 1.13
N ASP A 425 19.34 21.74 2.34
CA ASP A 425 20.54 20.95 2.65
C ASP A 425 20.26 19.44 2.74
N GLY A 426 18.99 19.06 2.92
CA GLY A 426 18.57 17.67 3.09
C GLY A 426 17.04 17.49 3.10
N PRO A 427 16.56 16.25 3.22
CA PRO A 427 15.13 15.96 3.30
C PRO A 427 14.53 16.41 4.64
N GLY A 428 13.26 16.83 4.65
CA GLY A 428 12.58 17.30 5.86
C GLY A 428 12.33 16.23 6.93
N TRP A 429 12.31 14.95 6.54
CA TRP A 429 12.29 13.79 7.43
C TRP A 429 13.06 12.63 6.78
N PRO A 430 13.48 11.59 7.53
CA PRO A 430 14.39 10.57 7.00
C PRO A 430 13.94 9.94 5.68
N SER A 431 12.66 9.52 5.57
CA SER A 431 12.12 8.88 4.37
C SER A 431 11.85 9.81 3.19
N ALA A 432 11.85 11.13 3.38
CA ALA A 432 11.68 12.09 2.29
C ALA A 432 12.87 12.16 1.32
N ARG A 433 13.94 11.38 1.56
CA ARG A 433 15.06 11.23 0.61
C ARG A 433 14.70 10.46 -0.65
N TRP A 434 13.65 9.64 -0.60
CA TRP A 434 13.19 8.87 -1.74
C TRP A 434 12.14 9.64 -2.53
N HIS A 435 12.26 9.56 -3.85
CA HIS A 435 11.34 10.13 -4.80
C HIS A 435 11.08 9.09 -5.89
N GLY A 436 9.83 8.93 -6.31
CA GLY A 436 9.45 8.04 -7.41
C GLY A 436 9.08 8.84 -8.66
N PRO A 437 10.00 9.09 -9.60
CA PRO A 437 9.69 9.70 -10.89
C PRO A 437 9.20 8.63 -11.88
N ASP A 438 8.01 8.84 -12.46
CA ASP A 438 7.48 8.00 -13.53
C ASP A 438 7.98 8.48 -14.89
N LEU A 439 9.00 7.82 -15.42
CA LEU A 439 9.59 8.15 -16.72
C LEU A 439 9.07 7.22 -17.82
N MET A 440 8.60 7.83 -18.91
CA MET A 440 8.26 7.15 -20.17
C MET A 440 9.21 7.61 -21.26
N PHE A 441 9.71 6.68 -22.08
CA PHE A 441 10.59 6.98 -23.21
C PHE A 441 9.87 6.63 -24.51
N ALA A 442 9.78 7.60 -25.42
CA ALA A 442 9.21 7.42 -26.75
C ALA A 442 10.30 7.56 -27.81
N ALA A 443 10.49 6.52 -28.61
CA ALA A 443 11.44 6.46 -29.72
C ALA A 443 10.88 5.54 -30.82
N ALA A 444 11.39 5.66 -32.05
CA ALA A 444 10.97 4.77 -33.15
C ALA A 444 11.55 3.35 -33.05
N GLY A 445 12.55 3.15 -32.19
CA GLY A 445 13.21 1.87 -31.93
C GLY A 445 14.31 2.00 -30.89
N VAL A 446 14.90 0.88 -30.51
CA VAL A 446 15.97 0.83 -29.48
C VAL A 446 17.24 1.52 -29.98
N GLU A 447 17.51 1.47 -31.28
CA GLU A 447 18.65 2.11 -31.92
C GLU A 447 18.56 3.64 -31.84
N GLU A 448 17.38 4.21 -32.06
CA GLU A 448 17.11 5.65 -31.93
C GLU A 448 17.21 6.10 -30.48
N LEU A 449 16.71 5.28 -29.56
CA LEU A 449 16.82 5.49 -28.12
C LEU A 449 18.30 5.55 -27.68
N ARG A 450 19.13 4.59 -28.11
CA ARG A 450 20.58 4.57 -27.85
C ARG A 450 21.30 5.77 -28.46
N ALA A 451 20.82 6.25 -29.60
CA ALA A 451 21.39 7.41 -30.27
C ALA A 451 20.93 8.75 -29.68
N GLY A 452 20.20 8.74 -28.56
CA GLY A 452 19.70 9.94 -27.89
C GLY A 452 18.52 10.62 -28.60
N ARG A 453 17.90 9.95 -29.58
CA ARG A 453 16.77 10.46 -30.37
C ARG A 453 15.46 9.92 -29.82
N PHE A 454 15.08 10.45 -28.65
CA PHE A 454 13.85 10.07 -27.95
C PHE A 454 13.18 11.28 -27.29
N LEU A 455 11.90 11.13 -26.95
CA LEU A 455 11.19 12.01 -26.03
C LEU A 455 11.06 11.29 -24.68
N ALA A 456 11.64 11.87 -23.63
CA ALA A 456 11.38 11.45 -22.26
C ALA A 456 10.22 12.28 -21.69
N VAL A 457 9.25 11.60 -21.10
CA VAL A 457 8.09 12.22 -20.45
C VAL A 457 8.11 11.82 -18.98
N LEU A 458 8.22 12.81 -18.09
CA LEU A 458 7.91 12.63 -16.67
C LEU A 458 6.39 12.69 -16.53
N GLY A 459 5.75 11.54 -16.38
CA GLY A 459 4.28 11.44 -16.25
C GLY A 459 3.80 11.97 -14.91
N GLU A 460 4.37 11.45 -13.83
CA GLU A 460 4.13 11.88 -12.45
C GLU A 460 5.44 11.89 -11.67
N LEU A 461 5.49 12.74 -10.64
CA LEU A 461 6.51 12.65 -9.61
C LEU A 461 5.80 12.40 -8.29
N HIS A 462 6.23 11.35 -7.60
CA HIS A 462 5.84 11.07 -6.23
C HIS A 462 6.97 11.53 -5.29
N PRO A 463 6.99 12.82 -4.88
CA PRO A 463 8.03 13.30 -4.00
C PRO A 463 7.88 12.69 -2.61
N THR A 464 8.98 12.39 -1.93
CA THR A 464 9.02 11.91 -0.54
C THR A 464 8.42 10.52 -0.30
N ILE A 465 8.15 9.79 -1.40
CA ILE A 465 7.57 8.46 -1.40
C ILE A 465 8.50 7.54 -2.20
N ASN A 466 8.78 6.36 -1.63
CA ASN A 466 9.35 5.26 -2.38
C ASN A 466 8.19 4.48 -3.02
N CYS A 467 7.96 4.65 -4.33
CA CYS A 467 6.80 4.05 -5.01
C CYS A 467 6.88 2.54 -5.14
N VAL A 468 8.09 1.98 -5.15
CA VAL A 468 8.30 0.52 -5.20
C VAL A 468 8.20 -0.13 -3.83
N ASP A 469 7.84 0.66 -2.82
CA ASP A 469 7.73 0.26 -1.43
C ASP A 469 6.32 -0.25 -1.10
N GLN A 470 5.83 -1.16 -1.95
CA GLN A 470 4.55 -1.84 -1.84
C GLN A 470 4.75 -3.35 -1.99
N LEU A 471 3.88 -4.15 -1.38
CA LEU A 471 4.02 -5.61 -1.37
C LEU A 471 4.08 -6.20 -2.78
N CYS A 472 3.30 -5.69 -3.74
CA CYS A 472 3.31 -6.19 -5.12
C CYS A 472 4.68 -5.98 -5.82
N PHE A 473 5.33 -4.84 -5.61
CA PHE A 473 6.65 -4.56 -6.19
C PHE A 473 7.74 -5.37 -5.51
N PHE A 474 7.72 -5.43 -4.17
CA PHE A 474 8.68 -6.20 -3.39
C PHE A 474 8.63 -7.69 -3.77
N THR A 475 7.43 -8.28 -3.85
CA THR A 475 7.27 -9.70 -4.19
C THR A 475 7.64 -10.04 -5.62
N ALA A 476 7.56 -9.07 -6.55
CA ALA A 476 7.99 -9.23 -7.94
C ALA A 476 9.50 -9.00 -8.13
N HIS A 477 10.22 -8.44 -7.15
CA HIS A 477 11.64 -8.14 -7.31
C HIS A 477 12.47 -9.45 -7.40
N PRO A 478 13.38 -9.58 -8.38
CA PRO A 478 14.15 -10.81 -8.59
C PRO A 478 15.12 -11.13 -7.43
N ASP A 479 15.58 -10.11 -6.69
CA ASP A 479 16.41 -10.25 -5.49
C ASP A 479 15.79 -9.52 -4.29
N GLN A 480 14.73 -10.08 -3.71
CA GLN A 480 14.04 -9.50 -2.55
C GLN A 480 14.98 -9.27 -1.35
N PRO A 481 15.91 -10.20 -1.02
CA PRO A 481 16.90 -9.96 0.03
C PRO A 481 17.79 -8.74 -0.22
N ALA A 482 18.23 -8.47 -1.46
CA ALA A 482 19.01 -7.27 -1.77
C ALA A 482 18.18 -6.00 -1.64
N LEU A 483 16.96 -5.97 -2.18
CA LEU A 483 16.04 -4.85 -2.05
C LEU A 483 15.81 -4.48 -0.57
N ARG A 484 15.63 -5.50 0.27
CA ARG A 484 15.54 -5.35 1.74
C ARG A 484 16.80 -4.68 2.32
N ARG A 485 17.99 -5.19 1.98
CA ARG A 485 19.27 -4.62 2.45
C ARG A 485 19.46 -3.17 1.99
N TRP A 486 19.07 -2.83 0.77
CA TRP A 486 19.18 -1.47 0.23
C TRP A 486 18.25 -0.49 0.96
N ILE A 487 17.00 -0.91 1.20
CA ILE A 487 16.03 -0.15 2.01
C ILE A 487 16.60 0.10 3.42
N ASP A 488 17.16 -0.93 4.06
CA ASP A 488 17.73 -0.82 5.42
C ASP A 488 18.99 0.06 5.45
N ALA A 489 19.86 -0.03 4.44
CA ALA A 489 21.06 0.80 4.31
C ALA A 489 20.71 2.28 4.11
N ASP A 490 19.67 2.55 3.32
CA ASP A 490 19.18 3.91 3.05
C ASP A 490 18.34 4.46 4.22
N MET A 491 17.79 3.61 5.08
CA MET A 491 16.95 3.97 6.24
C MET A 491 17.44 3.37 7.56
N PRO A 492 18.38 4.02 8.27
CA PRO A 492 18.84 3.54 9.57
C PRO A 492 17.77 3.61 10.66
N SER A 493 16.75 4.47 10.50
CA SER A 493 15.58 4.57 11.37
C SER A 493 14.38 5.07 10.59
N ARG A 494 13.19 4.48 10.82
CA ARG A 494 11.96 4.86 10.14
C ARG A 494 10.77 4.78 11.09
N VAL A 495 9.88 5.77 11.01
CA VAL A 495 8.54 5.68 11.60
C VAL A 495 7.58 5.21 10.51
N VAL A 496 6.87 4.12 10.77
CA VAL A 496 5.92 3.50 9.85
C VAL A 496 4.50 3.71 10.38
N PRO A 497 3.70 4.59 9.77
CA PRO A 497 2.28 4.69 10.14
C PRO A 497 1.56 3.36 9.87
N LEU A 498 0.76 2.92 10.84
CA LEU A 498 -0.16 1.80 10.70
C LEU A 498 -1.52 2.38 10.31
N TYR A 499 -1.82 2.34 9.02
CA TYR A 499 -3.07 2.85 8.51
C TYR A 499 -4.21 1.88 8.83
N PRO A 500 -5.45 2.37 8.93
CA PRO A 500 -6.59 1.47 9.02
C PRO A 500 -6.70 0.62 7.75
N THR A 501 -6.95 -0.68 7.90
CA THR A 501 -7.26 -1.62 6.81
C THR A 501 -8.61 -1.30 6.17
N THR A 502 -9.44 -0.50 6.85
CA THR A 502 -10.66 0.10 6.30
C THR A 502 -10.43 1.37 5.46
N SER A 503 -9.20 1.90 5.39
CA SER A 503 -8.89 2.99 4.44
C SER A 503 -8.80 2.50 3.00
N ALA A 504 -9.05 3.42 2.06
CA ALA A 504 -8.75 3.20 0.63
C ALA A 504 -7.24 3.32 0.33
N THR A 505 -6.47 3.92 1.24
CA THR A 505 -5.03 4.20 1.08
C THR A 505 -4.18 2.93 1.05
N ILE A 506 -4.60 1.89 1.80
CA ILE A 506 -3.90 0.62 1.86
C ILE A 506 -4.85 -0.53 1.56
N ASN A 507 -4.40 -1.44 0.70
CA ASN A 507 -5.05 -2.71 0.41
C ASN A 507 -4.04 -3.87 0.48
N SER A 508 -4.45 -5.07 0.11
CA SER A 508 -3.62 -6.29 0.16
C SER A 508 -2.29 -6.19 -0.62
N ARG A 509 -2.24 -5.31 -1.62
CA ARG A 509 -1.15 -5.13 -2.59
C ARG A 509 -0.33 -3.87 -2.33
N THR A 510 -0.99 -2.77 -1.97
CA THR A 510 -0.37 -1.45 -1.78
C THR A 510 0.09 -1.19 -0.35
N ALA A 511 -0.15 -2.14 0.57
CA ALA A 511 0.40 -2.04 1.90
C ALA A 511 1.93 -2.05 1.89
N PRO A 512 2.54 -1.43 2.92
CA PRO A 512 3.90 -1.67 3.32
C PRO A 512 4.34 -3.13 3.14
N PRO A 513 5.45 -3.38 2.42
CA PRO A 513 6.00 -4.72 2.29
C PRO A 513 6.56 -5.22 3.62
N GLU A 514 6.89 -6.51 3.69
CA GLU A 514 7.58 -7.09 4.84
C GLU A 514 8.92 -6.40 5.15
N ALA A 515 9.49 -5.70 4.16
CA ALA A 515 10.60 -4.79 4.36
C ALA A 515 10.30 -3.64 5.36
N TYR A 516 9.09 -3.49 5.89
CA TYR A 516 8.82 -2.53 6.97
C TYR A 516 8.90 -3.15 8.37
N HIS A 517 9.10 -4.45 8.43
CA HIS A 517 9.17 -5.21 9.68
C HIS A 517 10.59 -5.25 10.24
N ALA A 518 11.42 -4.26 9.89
CA ALA A 518 12.79 -4.20 10.41
C ALA A 518 12.71 -3.97 11.92
N PRO A 519 13.51 -4.69 12.74
CA PRO A 519 13.58 -4.41 14.18
C PRO A 519 14.02 -2.98 14.51
N LEU A 520 14.60 -2.26 13.54
CA LEU A 520 15.04 -0.87 13.63
C LEU A 520 13.90 0.14 13.39
N TYR A 521 12.76 -0.29 12.84
CA TYR A 521 11.64 0.58 12.55
C TYR A 521 10.69 0.67 13.72
N THR A 522 10.01 1.81 13.83
CA THR A 522 8.99 2.06 14.83
C THR A 522 7.65 2.23 14.15
N SER A 523 6.69 1.38 14.46
CA SER A 523 5.32 1.50 13.98
C SER A 523 4.55 2.55 14.78
N LEU A 524 3.78 3.39 14.11
CA LEU A 524 2.91 4.39 14.72
C LEU A 524 1.46 4.03 14.45
N GLY A 525 0.74 3.56 15.47
CA GLY A 525 -0.69 3.33 15.35
C GLY A 525 -1.46 4.64 15.33
N VAL A 526 -2.32 4.81 14.33
CA VAL A 526 -3.26 5.94 14.27
C VAL A 526 -4.72 5.52 14.39
N THR A 527 -5.00 4.21 14.46
CA THR A 527 -6.34 3.67 14.66
C THR A 527 -6.39 2.53 15.67
N THR A 528 -7.61 2.13 16.03
CA THR A 528 -7.92 1.02 16.94
C THR A 528 -8.08 -0.32 16.22
N GLU A 529 -7.86 -0.38 14.92
CA GLU A 529 -7.98 -1.61 14.13
C GLU A 529 -6.84 -2.59 14.44
N PRO A 530 -7.05 -3.91 14.18
CA PRO A 530 -5.97 -4.88 14.26
C PRO A 530 -4.76 -4.43 13.42
N SER A 531 -3.63 -4.23 14.09
CA SER A 531 -2.39 -3.86 13.43
C SER A 531 -1.95 -4.97 12.47
N TYR A 532 -1.52 -4.60 11.27
CA TYR A 532 -0.86 -5.53 10.37
C TYR A 532 0.65 -5.66 10.61
N ALA A 533 1.25 -4.82 11.46
CA ALA A 533 2.66 -4.95 11.80
C ALA A 533 2.92 -6.21 12.66
N PRO A 534 4.07 -6.88 12.49
CA PRO A 534 4.45 -8.03 13.30
C PRO A 534 4.37 -7.70 14.78
N ARG A 535 4.01 -8.72 15.56
CA ARG A 535 3.77 -8.61 17.01
C ARG A 535 4.99 -8.09 17.78
N THR A 536 6.19 -8.30 17.27
CA THR A 536 7.48 -7.88 17.86
C THR A 536 7.90 -6.45 17.49
N THR A 537 7.13 -5.75 16.64
CA THR A 537 7.51 -4.43 16.15
C THR A 537 7.40 -3.40 17.27
N ARG A 538 8.40 -2.51 17.38
CA ARG A 538 8.34 -1.39 18.32
C ARG A 538 7.17 -0.49 17.94
N THR A 539 6.26 -0.22 18.86
CA THR A 539 5.16 0.73 18.65
C THR A 539 5.46 2.04 19.38
N ALA A 540 5.27 3.17 18.69
CA ALA A 540 5.37 4.50 19.28
C ALA A 540 4.12 4.80 20.11
N GLY A 541 4.14 4.41 21.39
CA GLY A 541 3.12 4.76 22.38
C GLY A 541 3.63 5.70 23.48
N TRP A 542 4.71 6.45 23.23
CA TRP A 542 5.47 7.16 24.25
C TRP A 542 5.03 8.62 24.42
N SER A 543 5.31 9.19 25.59
CA SER A 543 5.28 10.64 25.80
C SER A 543 6.41 11.30 25.00
N CYS A 544 6.09 12.33 24.21
CA CYS A 544 7.07 13.14 23.50
C CYS A 544 7.75 14.08 24.51
N ARG A 545 9.08 13.97 24.67
CA ARG A 545 9.86 15.01 25.38
C ARG A 545 10.05 16.21 24.45
N ARG A 546 10.07 17.41 25.05
CA ARG A 546 10.26 18.69 24.36
C ARG A 546 11.53 18.74 23.53
#